data_AF-A0A2G9S6Q6-F1
#
_entry.id   AF-A0A2G9S6Q6-F1
#
_cell.length_a   1.000
_cell.length_b   1.000
_cell.length_c   1.000
_cell.angle_alpha   90.00
_cell.angle_beta   90.00
_cell.angle_gamma   90.00
#
_symmetry.space_group_name_H-M   'P 1'
#
loop_
_entity.id
_entity.type
_entity.pdbx_description
1 polymer ?
#
loop_
_entity_poly.entity_id
_entity_poly.type
_entity_poly.pdbx_seq_one_letter_code
_entity_poly.pdbx_strand_id
1 'polypeptide(L)'
;MKLLHPFSHENHYETLRTLYKNCQVIHGNLEITYLEESDDVSFLKDIMEVQGYVLIAHNLLSYVPLENLRIIRGTQLYQERYALAVLFNSQPVGSAGLRELHLKNLTEILNGGIIVENNTQLCFHATIQWQDILSQSNNLKNEVHHAPVDVDRCHQEEMDHAGEREKHTVRP
;
A
#
# COMPACT_ATOMS: atom_id res chain seq x y z
N MET A 1 11.20 7.62 -8.69
CA MET A 1 11.40 6.62 -9.76
C MET A 1 10.11 6.17 -10.43
N LYS A 2 8.91 6.49 -9.91
CA LYS A 2 7.61 6.06 -10.46
C LYS A 2 7.60 4.54 -10.64
N LEU A 3 7.56 4.03 -11.88
CA LEU A 3 7.54 2.60 -12.22
C LEU A 3 8.78 2.18 -13.01
N LEU A 4 9.90 2.91 -12.87
CA LEU A 4 11.15 2.47 -13.47
C LEU A 4 11.65 1.23 -12.72
N HIS A 5 11.76 0.12 -13.44
CA HIS A 5 12.26 -1.13 -12.88
C HIS A 5 13.70 -0.95 -12.37
N PRO A 6 14.02 -1.34 -11.12
CA PRO A 6 15.36 -1.21 -10.58
C PRO A 6 16.34 -2.13 -11.31
N PHE A 7 17.59 -1.67 -11.48
CA PHE A 7 18.65 -2.49 -12.07
C PHE A 7 19.16 -3.59 -11.13
N SER A 8 19.06 -3.37 -9.81
CA SER A 8 19.44 -4.32 -8.77
C SER A 8 18.44 -4.22 -7.62
N HIS A 9 17.86 -5.37 -7.25
CA HIS A 9 16.92 -5.49 -6.12
C HIS A 9 17.57 -5.01 -4.81
N GLU A 10 18.76 -5.53 -4.49
CA GLU A 10 19.50 -5.21 -3.27
C GLU A 10 19.77 -3.71 -3.14
N ASN A 11 20.28 -3.07 -4.21
CA ASN A 11 20.56 -1.63 -4.18
C ASN A 11 19.28 -0.80 -4.03
N HIS A 12 18.19 -1.25 -4.65
CA HIS A 12 16.90 -0.58 -4.58
C HIS A 12 16.30 -0.67 -3.18
N TYR A 13 16.28 -1.88 -2.59
CA TYR A 13 15.88 -2.10 -1.20
C TYR A 13 16.70 -1.24 -0.22
N GLU A 14 18.04 -1.26 -0.32
CA GLU A 14 18.88 -0.46 0.58
C GLU A 14 18.68 1.05 0.39
N THR A 15 18.37 1.50 -0.83
CA THR A 15 18.01 2.89 -1.09
C THR A 15 16.71 3.26 -0.38
N LEU A 16 15.65 2.47 -0.54
CA LEU A 16 14.36 2.70 0.14
C LEU A 16 14.53 2.70 1.66
N ARG A 17 15.25 1.71 2.18
CA ARG A 17 15.55 1.59 3.60
C ARG A 17 16.31 2.80 4.12
N THR A 18 17.35 3.24 3.41
CA THR A 18 18.14 4.41 3.81
C THR A 18 17.32 5.70 3.80
N LEU A 19 16.45 5.86 2.81
CA LEU A 19 15.61 7.06 2.67
C LEU A 19 14.54 7.17 3.75
N TYR A 20 13.93 6.04 4.14
CA TYR A 20 12.72 6.05 4.97
C TYR A 20 12.92 5.56 6.41
N LYS A 21 14.07 4.98 6.74
CA LYS A 21 14.36 4.56 8.11
C LYS A 21 14.32 5.74 9.09
N ASN A 22 13.55 5.56 10.16
CA ASN A 22 13.31 6.58 11.19
C ASN A 22 12.68 7.87 10.65
N CYS A 23 12.01 7.81 9.49
CA CYS A 23 11.33 8.96 8.90
C CYS A 23 9.86 9.00 9.37
N GLN A 24 9.42 10.17 9.86
CA GLN A 24 8.02 10.41 10.22
C GLN A 24 7.27 11.27 9.19
N VAL A 25 7.98 12.19 8.53
CA VAL A 25 7.42 13.12 7.55
C VAL A 25 8.24 13.07 6.28
N ILE A 26 7.61 12.68 5.18
CA ILE A 26 8.25 12.61 3.86
C ILE A 26 8.00 13.92 3.11
N HIS A 27 9.07 14.70 2.92
CA HIS A 27 9.09 15.92 2.12
C HIS A 27 9.19 15.62 0.62
N GLY A 28 8.22 14.88 0.10
CA GLY A 28 8.18 14.42 -1.28
C GLY A 28 7.17 13.30 -1.44
N ASN A 29 7.48 12.37 -2.35
CA ASN A 29 6.63 11.23 -2.65
C ASN A 29 7.15 9.99 -1.92
N LEU A 30 6.23 9.17 -1.40
CA LEU A 30 6.53 7.85 -0.89
C LEU A 30 6.33 6.84 -2.02
N GLU A 31 7.39 6.23 -2.51
CA GLU A 31 7.34 5.24 -3.58
C GLU A 31 7.89 3.90 -3.06
N ILE A 32 6.97 2.96 -2.79
CA ILE A 32 7.26 1.62 -2.31
C ILE A 32 7.04 0.69 -3.49
N THR A 33 8.13 0.27 -4.12
CA THR A 33 8.04 -0.50 -5.36
C THR A 33 9.01 -1.66 -5.38
N TYR A 34 8.70 -2.72 -6.13
CA TYR A 34 9.63 -3.83 -6.40
C TYR A 34 10.26 -4.47 -5.15
N LEU A 35 9.51 -4.54 -4.05
CA LEU A 35 9.93 -5.27 -2.85
C LEU A 35 9.49 -6.74 -2.91
N GLU A 36 10.34 -7.63 -2.44
CA GLU A 36 10.13 -9.08 -2.40
C GLU A 36 9.60 -9.54 -1.03
N GLU A 37 9.04 -10.75 -0.96
CA GLU A 37 8.45 -11.30 0.28
C GLU A 37 9.43 -11.36 1.46
N SER A 38 10.72 -11.52 1.20
CA SER A 38 11.77 -11.64 2.22
C SER A 38 12.28 -10.29 2.75
N ASP A 39 11.88 -9.18 2.15
CA ASP A 39 12.40 -7.86 2.51
C ASP A 39 11.84 -7.38 3.86
N ASP A 40 12.72 -6.89 4.74
CA ASP A 40 12.30 -6.28 6.00
C ASP A 40 11.83 -4.84 5.78
N VAL A 41 10.52 -4.64 5.77
CA VAL A 41 9.87 -3.34 5.58
C VAL A 41 9.51 -2.62 6.88
N SER A 42 9.98 -3.11 8.03
CA SER A 42 9.68 -2.49 9.34
C SER A 42 10.12 -1.03 9.45
N PHE A 43 11.06 -0.58 8.61
CA PHE A 43 11.53 0.80 8.58
C PHE A 43 10.47 1.81 8.11
N LEU A 44 9.38 1.37 7.49
CA LEU A 44 8.28 2.23 7.05
C LEU A 44 7.28 2.56 8.16
N LYS A 45 7.31 1.81 9.27
CA LYS A 45 6.28 1.86 10.32
C LYS A 45 6.11 3.23 10.98
N ASP A 46 7.16 4.04 11.00
CA ASP A 46 7.17 5.32 11.71
C ASP A 46 6.65 6.48 10.84
N ILE A 47 6.37 6.24 9.55
CA ILE A 47 5.87 7.25 8.62
C ILE A 47 4.45 7.66 9.03
N MET A 48 4.27 8.96 9.24
CA MET A 48 3.01 9.57 9.66
C MET A 48 2.42 10.50 8.61
N GLU A 49 3.26 11.12 7.78
CA GLU A 49 2.81 12.11 6.82
C GLU A 49 3.62 12.05 5.52
N VAL A 50 2.91 12.18 4.38
CA VAL A 50 3.51 12.30 3.06
C VAL A 50 3.04 13.60 2.41
N GLN A 51 3.99 14.44 2.01
CA GLN A 51 3.70 15.75 1.42
C GLN A 51 3.20 15.64 -0.04
N GLY A 52 3.76 14.70 -0.80
CA GLY A 52 3.37 14.42 -2.18
C GLY A 52 2.31 13.33 -2.27
N TYR A 53 2.56 12.33 -3.12
CA TYR A 53 1.73 11.14 -3.26
C TYR A 53 2.37 9.89 -2.63
N VAL A 54 1.55 8.86 -2.45
CA VAL A 54 1.95 7.50 -2.07
C VAL A 54 1.72 6.57 -3.26
N LEU A 55 2.77 5.87 -3.67
CA LEU A 55 2.76 4.83 -4.70
C LEU A 55 3.20 3.51 -4.09
N ILE A 56 2.34 2.50 -4.14
CA ILE A 56 2.62 1.12 -3.74
C ILE A 56 2.46 0.27 -5.00
N ALA A 57 3.56 -0.13 -5.64
CA ALA A 57 3.46 -0.85 -6.91
C ALA A 57 4.50 -1.94 -7.17
N HIS A 58 4.11 -3.01 -7.85
CA HIS A 58 5.00 -4.13 -8.17
C HIS A 58 5.67 -4.79 -6.96
N ASN A 59 5.06 -4.74 -5.77
CA ASN A 59 5.56 -5.45 -4.61
C ASN A 59 4.95 -6.86 -4.52
N LEU A 60 5.73 -7.80 -3.98
CA LEU A 60 5.28 -9.15 -3.63
C LEU A 60 5.01 -9.30 -2.12
N LEU A 61 5.21 -8.23 -1.34
CA LEU A 61 4.90 -8.15 0.08
C LEU A 61 3.42 -8.46 0.35
N SER A 62 3.14 -9.21 1.41
CA SER A 62 1.78 -9.48 1.89
C SER A 62 1.11 -8.27 2.56
N TYR A 63 1.90 -7.38 3.16
CA TYR A 63 1.44 -6.14 3.79
C TYR A 63 2.51 -5.05 3.69
N VAL A 64 2.11 -3.78 3.77
CA VAL A 64 3.02 -2.64 3.89
C VAL A 64 2.71 -1.92 5.20
N PRO A 65 3.67 -1.79 6.14
CA PRO A 65 3.40 -1.27 7.49
C PRO A 65 3.26 0.25 7.51
N LEU A 66 2.17 0.78 6.95
CA LEU A 66 1.82 2.20 6.99
C LEU A 66 0.72 2.49 8.01
N GLU A 67 0.64 1.70 9.09
CA GLU A 67 -0.39 1.84 10.12
C GLU A 67 -0.36 3.21 10.80
N ASN A 68 0.80 3.89 10.85
CA ASN A 68 0.93 5.22 11.44
C ASN A 68 0.69 6.37 10.47
N LEU A 69 0.51 6.10 9.17
CA LEU A 69 0.26 7.14 8.16
C LEU A 69 -1.10 7.79 8.43
N ARG A 70 -1.11 9.11 8.59
CA ARG A 70 -2.29 9.91 8.93
C ARG A 70 -2.76 10.81 7.81
N ILE A 71 -1.80 11.40 7.09
CA ILE A 71 -2.08 12.45 6.12
C ILE A 71 -1.26 12.22 4.84
N ILE A 72 -1.94 12.29 3.70
CA ILE A 72 -1.32 12.47 2.39
C ILE A 72 -1.74 13.84 1.85
N ARG A 73 -0.80 14.75 1.67
CA ARG A 73 -1.15 16.13 1.30
C ARG A 73 -1.41 16.31 -0.19
N GLY A 74 -0.83 15.49 -1.05
CA GLY A 74 -1.07 15.58 -2.50
C GLY A 74 -0.57 16.89 -3.12
N THR A 75 0.53 17.46 -2.61
CA THR A 75 1.19 18.62 -3.24
C THR A 75 1.78 18.28 -4.62
N GLN A 76 2.09 16.99 -4.82
CA GLN A 76 2.41 16.35 -6.08
C GLN A 76 1.50 15.13 -6.23
N LEU A 77 1.11 14.80 -7.46
CA LEU A 77 0.20 13.70 -7.75
C LEU A 77 0.86 12.70 -8.71
N TYR A 78 0.64 11.41 -8.46
CA TYR A 78 1.00 10.36 -9.39
C TYR A 78 0.13 10.49 -10.64
N GLN A 79 0.78 10.49 -11.82
CA GLN A 79 0.14 10.76 -13.11
C GLN A 79 -0.72 12.03 -13.09
N GLU A 80 -0.30 13.05 -12.32
CA GLU A 80 -0.99 14.34 -12.21
C GLU A 80 -2.42 14.24 -11.65
N ARG A 81 -2.81 13.08 -11.09
CA ARG A 81 -4.20 12.82 -10.69
C ARG A 81 -4.35 12.16 -9.32
N TYR A 82 -3.47 11.25 -8.93
CA TYR A 82 -3.68 10.40 -7.76
C TYR A 82 -2.73 10.73 -6.61
N ALA A 83 -3.28 10.89 -5.41
CA ALA A 83 -2.49 11.00 -4.19
C ALA A 83 -2.17 9.65 -3.56
N LEU A 84 -3.01 8.64 -3.83
CA LEU A 84 -2.74 7.25 -3.48
C LEU A 84 -2.91 6.38 -4.71
N ALA A 85 -1.85 5.64 -5.07
CA ALA A 85 -1.85 4.69 -6.16
C ALA A 85 -1.34 3.32 -5.68
N VAL A 86 -2.18 2.29 -5.79
CA VAL A 86 -1.87 0.91 -5.40
C VAL A 86 -2.01 0.03 -6.64
N LEU A 87 -0.89 -0.38 -7.24
CA LEU A 87 -0.88 -0.92 -8.60
C LEU A 87 -0.04 -2.20 -8.72
N PHE A 88 -0.57 -3.26 -9.31
CA PHE A 88 0.23 -4.45 -9.71
C PHE A 88 1.00 -5.13 -8.57
N ASN A 89 0.49 -5.14 -7.34
CA ASN A 89 1.15 -5.78 -6.19
C ASN A 89 0.77 -7.27 -6.08
N SER A 90 0.94 -8.03 -7.15
CA SER A 90 0.65 -9.47 -7.16
C SER A 90 1.53 -10.19 -8.17
N GLN A 91 1.96 -11.40 -7.81
CA GLN A 91 2.66 -12.27 -8.74
C GLN A 91 1.68 -12.79 -9.81
N PRO A 92 2.07 -12.86 -11.10
CA PRO A 92 1.19 -13.41 -12.14
C PRO A 92 0.76 -14.87 -11.90
N VAL A 93 1.61 -15.65 -11.22
CA VAL A 93 1.38 -17.05 -10.88
C VAL A 93 1.83 -17.26 -9.44
N GLY A 94 0.91 -17.70 -8.57
CA GLY A 94 1.18 -17.95 -7.15
C GLY A 94 0.29 -17.14 -6.21
N SER A 95 0.60 -17.20 -4.92
CA SER A 95 -0.14 -16.53 -3.85
C SER A 95 0.56 -15.27 -3.31
N ALA A 96 1.71 -14.91 -3.86
CA ALA A 96 2.48 -13.75 -3.42
C ALA A 96 1.86 -12.45 -3.92
N GLY A 97 1.81 -11.45 -3.05
CA GLY A 97 1.17 -10.16 -3.33
C GLY A 97 0.50 -9.55 -2.11
N LEU A 98 0.13 -8.27 -2.28
CA LEU A 98 -0.45 -7.45 -1.23
C LEU A 98 -1.85 -7.94 -0.88
N ARG A 99 -2.05 -8.31 0.38
CA ARG A 99 -3.32 -8.84 0.91
C ARG A 99 -4.21 -7.77 1.51
N GLU A 100 -3.61 -6.81 2.21
CA GLU A 100 -4.33 -5.72 2.87
C GLU A 100 -3.51 -4.42 2.84
N LEU A 101 -4.19 -3.27 2.84
CA LEU A 101 -3.53 -1.95 2.83
C LEU A 101 -3.13 -1.44 4.22
N HIS A 102 -3.81 -1.87 5.29
CA HIS A 102 -3.55 -1.48 6.68
C HIS A 102 -3.43 0.03 6.96
N LEU A 103 -4.13 0.87 6.19
CA LEU A 103 -4.14 2.32 6.35
C LEU A 103 -5.08 2.79 7.49
N LYS A 104 -4.97 2.15 8.66
CA LYS A 104 -5.94 2.29 9.78
C LYS A 104 -6.01 3.71 10.35
N ASN A 105 -4.89 4.43 10.38
CA ASN A 105 -4.84 5.78 10.91
C ASN A 105 -4.88 6.86 9.81
N LEU A 106 -5.05 6.47 8.54
CA LEU A 106 -5.14 7.44 7.45
C LEU A 106 -6.50 8.14 7.53
N THR A 107 -6.48 9.37 8.02
CA THR A 107 -7.70 10.15 8.23
C THR A 107 -7.90 11.21 7.17
N GLU A 108 -6.84 11.60 6.43
CA GLU A 108 -6.96 12.73 5.51
C GLU A 108 -6.08 12.61 4.24
N ILE A 109 -6.71 12.80 3.09
CA ILE A 109 -6.07 13.07 1.80
C ILE A 109 -6.53 14.45 1.33
N LEU A 110 -5.62 15.43 1.35
CA LEU A 110 -5.97 16.84 1.12
C LEU A 110 -6.28 17.16 -0.34
N ASN A 111 -5.57 16.55 -1.28
CA ASN A 111 -5.70 16.78 -2.71
C ASN A 111 -5.34 15.52 -3.48
N GLY A 112 -6.01 15.26 -4.61
CA GLY A 112 -5.75 14.08 -5.45
C GLY A 112 -6.78 12.96 -5.28
N GLY A 113 -6.91 12.13 -6.31
CA GLY A 113 -7.75 10.93 -6.30
C GLY A 113 -7.04 9.71 -5.71
N ILE A 114 -7.73 8.57 -5.79
CA ILE A 114 -7.24 7.25 -5.37
C ILE A 114 -7.39 6.29 -6.54
N ILE A 115 -6.36 5.47 -6.79
CA ILE A 115 -6.42 4.37 -7.75
C ILE A 115 -5.90 3.07 -7.13
N VAL A 116 -6.71 2.00 -7.22
CA VAL A 116 -6.39 0.65 -6.73
C VAL A 116 -6.69 -0.36 -7.82
N GLU A 117 -5.65 -0.78 -8.56
CA GLU A 117 -5.81 -1.64 -9.73
C GLU A 117 -4.79 -2.77 -9.78
N ASN A 118 -5.20 -3.91 -10.33
CA ASN A 118 -4.32 -5.07 -10.57
C ASN A 118 -3.63 -5.60 -9.31
N ASN A 119 -4.31 -5.56 -8.16
CA ASN A 119 -3.86 -6.20 -6.93
C ASN A 119 -4.70 -7.45 -6.70
N THR A 120 -4.36 -8.52 -7.42
CA THR A 120 -5.15 -9.75 -7.45
C THR A 120 -5.06 -10.56 -6.17
N GLN A 121 -4.40 -10.11 -5.10
CA GLN A 121 -4.54 -10.72 -3.76
C GLN A 121 -5.10 -9.75 -2.73
N LEU A 122 -5.42 -8.51 -3.13
CA LEU A 122 -5.84 -7.48 -2.20
C LEU A 122 -7.32 -7.64 -1.85
N CYS A 123 -7.58 -7.69 -0.55
CA CYS A 123 -8.89 -7.78 0.06
C CYS A 123 -9.23 -6.49 0.83
N PHE A 124 -10.52 -6.31 1.11
CA PHE A 124 -11.09 -5.21 1.92
C PHE A 124 -10.90 -3.78 1.40
N HIS A 125 -10.17 -3.53 0.31
CA HIS A 125 -10.02 -2.16 -0.20
C HIS A 125 -11.34 -1.51 -0.63
N ALA A 126 -12.34 -2.33 -1.01
CA ALA A 126 -13.69 -1.86 -1.34
C ALA A 126 -14.56 -1.59 -0.10
N THR A 127 -14.17 -2.03 1.10
CA THR A 127 -14.91 -1.74 2.35
C THR A 127 -14.48 -0.42 2.98
N ILE A 128 -13.40 0.18 2.48
CA ILE A 128 -12.90 1.48 2.94
C ILE A 128 -13.82 2.58 2.41
N GLN A 129 -14.32 3.42 3.32
CA GLN A 129 -15.12 4.60 2.97
C GLN A 129 -14.18 5.74 2.51
N TRP A 130 -13.64 5.61 1.30
CA TRP A 130 -12.65 6.55 0.76
C TRP A 130 -13.11 8.02 0.76
N GLN A 131 -14.42 8.25 0.64
CA GLN A 131 -15.01 9.58 0.67
C GLN A 131 -14.87 10.27 2.02
N ASP A 132 -14.74 9.53 3.12
CA ASP A 132 -14.53 10.09 4.46
C ASP A 132 -13.07 10.50 4.69
N ILE A 133 -12.14 9.92 3.93
CA ILE A 133 -10.70 10.21 4.00
C ILE A 133 -10.34 11.40 3.11
N LEU A 134 -11.03 11.55 1.97
CA LEU A 134 -10.79 12.65 1.03
C LEU A 134 -11.33 13.97 1.59
N SER A 135 -10.48 14.98 1.67
CA SER A 135 -10.85 16.30 2.18
C SER A 135 -12.01 16.91 1.38
N GLN A 136 -12.90 17.64 2.05
CA GLN A 136 -14.07 18.26 1.41
C GLN A 136 -13.69 19.30 0.35
N SER A 137 -12.52 19.93 0.49
CA SER A 137 -11.96 20.88 -0.48
C SER A 137 -11.20 20.21 -1.64
N ASN A 138 -11.08 18.88 -1.64
CA ASN A 138 -10.42 18.14 -2.71
C ASN A 138 -11.30 18.09 -3.96
N ASN A 139 -10.88 18.80 -5.00
CA ASN A 139 -11.59 18.87 -6.28
C ASN A 139 -11.62 17.51 -7.02
N LEU A 140 -10.74 16.57 -6.66
CA LEU A 140 -10.63 15.24 -7.24
C LEU A 140 -11.27 14.16 -6.34
N LYS A 141 -12.11 14.53 -5.37
CA LYS A 141 -12.73 13.55 -4.45
C LYS A 141 -13.61 12.48 -5.13
N ASN A 142 -14.09 12.75 -6.35
CA ASN A 142 -14.86 11.78 -7.13
C ASN A 142 -13.95 10.82 -7.92
N GLU A 143 -12.63 11.05 -7.93
CA GLU A 143 -11.64 10.23 -8.64
C GLU A 143 -11.17 9.07 -7.76
N VAL A 144 -12.10 8.20 -7.39
CA VAL A 144 -11.81 6.95 -6.67
C VAL A 144 -12.06 5.80 -7.62
N HIS A 145 -10.99 5.17 -8.08
CA HIS A 145 -11.03 4.03 -9.00
C HIS A 145 -10.48 2.81 -8.29
N HIS A 146 -11.29 1.77 -8.12
CA HIS A 146 -10.81 0.50 -7.59
C HIS A 146 -11.42 -0.68 -8.34
N ALA A 147 -10.60 -1.70 -8.61
CA ALA A 147 -11.07 -2.93 -9.20
C ALA A 147 -12.09 -3.64 -8.27
N PRO A 148 -13.04 -4.42 -8.82
CA PRO A 148 -13.91 -5.28 -8.03
C PRO A 148 -13.10 -6.24 -7.14
N VAL A 149 -13.61 -6.51 -5.94
CA VAL A 149 -13.03 -7.50 -5.02
C VAL A 149 -13.60 -8.88 -5.37
N ASP A 150 -12.72 -9.87 -5.50
CA ASP A 150 -13.11 -11.28 -5.55
C ASP A 150 -13.36 -11.78 -4.11
N VAL A 151 -14.63 -11.73 -3.69
CA VAL A 151 -15.06 -11.99 -2.31
C VAL A 151 -14.87 -13.45 -1.92
N ASP A 152 -15.14 -14.38 -2.86
CA ASP A 152 -15.02 -15.82 -2.60
C ASP A 152 -13.56 -16.18 -2.30
N ARG A 153 -12.62 -15.60 -3.05
CA ARG A 153 -11.19 -15.79 -2.78
C ARG A 153 -10.79 -15.21 -1.42
N CYS A 154 -11.22 -13.99 -1.09
CA CYS A 154 -10.88 -13.38 0.19
C CYS A 154 -11.36 -14.21 1.39
N HIS A 155 -12.55 -14.80 1.32
CA HIS A 155 -13.04 -15.70 2.36
C HIS A 155 -12.23 -16.99 2.48
N GLN A 156 -11.82 -17.58 1.36
CA GLN A 156 -10.98 -18.78 1.39
C GLN A 156 -9.62 -18.51 2.05
N GLU A 157 -8.99 -17.37 1.74
CA GLU A 157 -7.71 -16.97 2.34
C GLU A 157 -7.83 -16.69 3.84
N GLU A 158 -8.91 -16.06 4.31
CA GLU A 158 -9.19 -15.88 5.74
C GLU A 158 -9.25 -17.22 6.48
N MET A 159 -9.90 -18.23 5.90
CA MET A 159 -10.01 -19.56 6.47
C MET A 159 -8.65 -20.29 6.50
N ASP A 160 -7.87 -20.20 5.43
CA ASP A 160 -6.54 -20.80 5.35
C ASP A 160 -5.59 -20.19 6.40
N HIS A 161 -5.59 -18.86 6.55
CA HIS A 161 -4.79 -18.18 7.57
C HIS A 161 -5.23 -18.50 9.00
N ALA A 162 -6.55 -18.61 9.25
CA ALA A 162 -7.06 -19.04 10.55
C ALA A 162 -6.58 -20.46 10.90
N GLY A 163 -6.63 -21.38 9.93
CA GLY A 163 -6.15 -22.75 10.10
C GLY A 163 -4.63 -22.87 10.34
N GLU A 164 -3.82 -21.98 9.78
CA GLU A 164 -2.37 -21.93 10.06
C GLU A 164 -2.04 -21.40 11.45
N ARG A 165 -2.79 -20.39 11.94
CA ARG A 165 -2.64 -19.86 13.30
C ARG A 165 -3.01 -20.89 14.37
N GLU A 166 -4.03 -21.70 14.13
CA GLU A 166 -4.41 -22.81 15.00
C GLU A 166 -3.33 -23.91 15.04
N LYS A 167 -2.68 -24.21 13.91
CA LYS A 167 -1.56 -25.18 13.87
C LYS A 167 -0.30 -24.69 14.61
N HIS A 168 -0.08 -23.38 14.74
CA HIS A 168 1.03 -22.81 15.50
C HIS A 168 0.77 -22.65 17.01
N THR A 169 -0.50 -22.69 17.44
CA THR A 169 -0.86 -22.68 18.87
C THR A 169 -0.92 -24.09 19.48
N VAL A 170 -0.86 -25.14 18.66
CA VAL A 170 -0.77 -26.54 19.09
C VAL A 170 0.66 -27.05 18.90
N ARG A 171 1.58 -26.59 19.76
CA ARG A 171 2.79 -27.37 20.11
C ARG A 171 2.92 -27.41 21.63
N PRO A 172 3.24 -28.59 22.21
CA PRO A 172 3.20 -28.84 23.65
C PRO A 172 4.25 -28.06 24.45
#